data_AF-A0A3G8M8X5-F1
#
_entry.id   AF-A0A3G8M8X5-F1
#
_cell.length_a   1.000
_cell.length_b   1.000
_cell.length_c   1.000
_cell.angle_alpha   90.00
_cell.angle_beta   90.00
_cell.angle_gamma   90.00
#
_symmetry.space_group_name_H-M   'P 1'
#
loop_
_entity.id
_entity.type
_entity.pdbx_description
1 polymer ?
#
loop_
_entity_poly.entity_id
_entity_poly.type
_entity_poly.pdbx_seq_one_letter_code
_entity_poly.pdbx_strand_id
1 'polypeptide(L)'
;MNARSPNSFPERRSAISRRSALLLALSSSGALAQGFGGLGATAPGFAIPRAGTPLAFPRDHGAHPDFRTEWWYVTANLKGDDGAAYGVQWTLFRFALQPNAARAGWDDRNVWMGHAAATSASEHLFAQKFARGGIGQAGVEASPFRAFIDDWVLETRDDSTEAGIERLRVAASDKSFAYALDLTATGPVVLQGEGGYSRKSEAGQASYYYSQPFFRAEGSLSMNGRKIQVSGRAWMDREWSSQPLGADQKGWDWFSLHLEGGARLMLYRMRSVEAAPFLLGNWIDADGATSILAREDIFLEPLERTRIVDRDVPIRWRVKIKNRDVDIETRPLNPRSWMGTDFAYWEGPIRFTGSHSGEGYLEMTGY
;
A
#
# COMPACT_ATOMS: atom_id res chain seq x y z
N MET A 1 -46.32 -55.32 32.74
CA MET A 1 -47.75 -55.69 32.69
C MET A 1 -48.57 -54.53 33.26
N ASN A 2 -49.62 -54.15 32.53
CA ASN A 2 -50.79 -53.33 32.89
C ASN A 2 -50.53 -51.85 33.25
N ALA A 3 -50.81 -50.83 32.42
CA ALA A 3 -52.00 -50.43 31.64
C ALA A 3 -52.99 -49.52 32.41
N ARG A 4 -53.40 -48.44 31.70
CA ARG A 4 -54.64 -47.63 31.77
C ARG A 4 -54.62 -46.26 32.49
N SER A 5 -54.67 -45.21 31.66
CA SER A 5 -55.49 -43.97 31.83
C SER A 5 -57.01 -44.33 31.76
N PRO A 6 -58.03 -43.46 32.03
CA PRO A 6 -58.22 -42.09 31.45
C PRO A 6 -59.09 -41.07 32.27
N ASN A 7 -59.28 -39.86 31.69
CA ASN A 7 -60.38 -38.85 31.79
C ASN A 7 -59.80 -37.42 31.92
N SER A 8 -59.85 -36.49 30.95
CA SER A 8 -60.98 -35.81 30.24
C SER A 8 -61.80 -34.91 31.19
N PHE A 9 -62.09 -33.61 31.05
CA PHE A 9 -62.26 -32.55 30.00
C PHE A 9 -62.17 -31.14 30.70
N PRO A 10 -62.40 -29.94 30.11
CA PRO A 10 -62.68 -29.54 28.71
C PRO A 10 -61.86 -28.33 28.15
N GLU A 11 -62.07 -28.13 26.85
CA GLU A 11 -61.65 -27.03 25.98
C GLU A 11 -62.14 -25.63 26.40
N ARG A 12 -61.28 -24.61 26.18
CA ARG A 12 -61.73 -23.35 25.56
C ARG A 12 -60.82 -23.01 24.39
N ARG A 13 -61.47 -22.84 23.24
CA ARG A 13 -60.90 -22.43 21.96
C ARG A 13 -60.64 -20.93 21.96
N SER A 14 -59.47 -20.49 21.52
CA SER A 14 -59.32 -19.23 20.81
C SER A 14 -58.40 -19.46 19.61
N ALA A 15 -58.96 -19.26 18.42
CA ALA A 15 -58.29 -19.41 17.15
C ALA A 15 -57.23 -18.32 16.95
N ILE A 16 -56.00 -18.71 16.60
CA ILE A 16 -55.05 -17.83 15.91
C ILE A 16 -54.42 -18.62 14.75
N SER A 17 -54.91 -18.24 13.57
CA SER A 17 -54.21 -18.10 12.29
C SER A 17 -53.02 -18.99 11.95
N ARG A 18 -53.20 -19.76 10.87
CA ARG A 18 -52.17 -20.40 10.04
C ARG A 18 -51.06 -19.41 9.66
N ARG A 19 -49.80 -19.80 9.83
CA ARG A 19 -48.71 -19.54 8.86
C ARG A 19 -47.50 -20.44 9.16
N SER A 20 -47.43 -21.49 8.37
CA SER A 20 -46.26 -22.09 7.71
C SER A 20 -44.93 -22.16 8.46
N ALA A 21 -44.53 -23.41 8.73
CA ALA A 21 -43.15 -23.81 8.90
C ALA A 21 -42.32 -23.51 7.65
N LEU A 22 -41.09 -23.02 7.85
CA LEU A 22 -40.02 -23.13 6.88
C LEU A 22 -38.69 -23.30 7.63
N LEU A 23 -38.14 -24.52 7.60
CA LEU A 23 -36.71 -24.73 7.76
C LEU A 23 -36.01 -24.14 6.53
N LEU A 24 -34.95 -23.35 6.70
CA LEU A 24 -33.90 -23.21 5.70
C LEU A 24 -32.58 -22.74 6.33
N ALA A 25 -31.65 -23.70 6.31
CA ALA A 25 -30.21 -23.59 6.11
C ALA A 25 -29.47 -22.34 6.62
N LEU A 26 -28.59 -22.58 7.60
CA LEU A 26 -27.34 -21.84 7.79
C LEU A 26 -26.55 -21.81 6.48
N SER A 27 -26.57 -20.68 5.79
CA SER A 27 -25.54 -20.34 4.81
C SER A 27 -24.62 -19.30 5.44
N SER A 28 -23.51 -19.80 5.97
CA SER A 28 -22.28 -19.05 6.18
C SER A 28 -21.83 -18.50 4.82
N SER A 29 -22.16 -17.24 4.56
CA SER A 29 -21.77 -16.52 3.35
C SER A 29 -21.04 -15.25 3.73
N GLY A 30 -19.74 -15.22 3.40
CA GLY A 30 -19.00 -14.00 3.11
C GLY A 30 -18.51 -13.22 4.32
N ALA A 31 -17.37 -13.64 4.87
CA ALA A 31 -16.38 -12.68 5.36
C ALA A 31 -15.86 -11.88 4.14
N LEU A 32 -16.67 -10.93 3.66
CA LEU A 32 -16.28 -9.94 2.67
C LEU A 32 -15.41 -8.88 3.35
N ALA A 33 -14.40 -8.40 2.63
CA ALA A 33 -13.32 -7.56 3.12
C ALA A 33 -13.80 -6.41 4.05
N GLN A 34 -13.72 -6.64 5.36
CA GLN A 34 -13.94 -5.61 6.39
C GLN A 34 -12.73 -4.67 6.56
N GLY A 35 -11.71 -4.77 5.70
CA GLY A 35 -10.49 -3.97 5.78
C GLY A 35 -10.61 -2.53 5.28
N PHE A 36 -11.74 -2.09 4.71
CA PHE A 36 -11.91 -0.71 4.23
C PHE A 36 -13.40 -0.31 4.22
N GLY A 37 -14.13 -0.71 5.27
CA GLY A 37 -15.58 -0.53 5.39
C GLY A 37 -16.03 0.94 5.35
N GLY A 38 -16.66 1.33 4.24
CA GLY A 38 -17.24 2.67 4.02
C GLY A 38 -16.79 3.39 2.74
N LEU A 39 -15.95 2.73 1.92
CA LEU A 39 -15.36 3.35 0.74
C LEU A 39 -16.26 3.26 -0.51
N GLY A 40 -17.03 2.19 -0.73
CA GLY A 40 -17.65 1.80 -2.01
C GLY A 40 -18.76 2.64 -2.68
N ALA A 41 -19.03 3.89 -2.29
CA ALA A 41 -19.94 4.78 -3.04
C ALA A 41 -19.15 5.94 -3.68
N THR A 42 -19.64 6.49 -4.80
CA THR A 42 -19.22 7.83 -5.23
C THR A 42 -19.24 8.73 -4.00
N ALA A 43 -18.18 9.51 -3.78
CA ALA A 43 -18.04 10.31 -2.58
C ALA A 43 -18.44 11.76 -2.91
N PRO A 44 -19.74 12.12 -2.90
CA PRO A 44 -20.20 13.45 -3.28
C PRO A 44 -19.44 14.52 -2.51
N GLY A 45 -18.94 15.51 -3.25
CA GLY A 45 -18.18 16.64 -2.72
C GLY A 45 -16.67 16.47 -2.69
N PHE A 46 -16.11 15.28 -2.97
CA PHE A 46 -14.67 15.13 -3.20
C PHE A 46 -14.30 15.30 -4.68
N ALA A 47 -13.08 15.79 -4.94
CA ALA A 47 -12.50 15.81 -6.27
C ALA A 47 -12.21 14.39 -6.77
N ILE A 48 -12.36 14.16 -8.08
CA ILE A 48 -12.05 12.88 -8.74
C ILE A 48 -10.93 13.14 -9.75
N PRO A 49 -9.93 12.24 -9.88
CA PRO A 49 -8.88 12.40 -10.87
C PRO A 49 -9.45 12.54 -12.29
N ARG A 50 -8.86 13.46 -13.06
CA ARG A 50 -9.23 13.72 -14.46
C ARG A 50 -8.00 13.58 -15.35
N ALA A 51 -8.15 12.81 -16.42
CA ALA A 51 -7.13 12.69 -17.44
C ALA A 51 -6.74 14.06 -18.01
N GLY A 52 -5.46 14.24 -18.33
CA GLY A 52 -4.92 15.50 -18.88
C GLY A 52 -4.72 16.63 -17.86
N THR A 53 -4.98 16.41 -16.57
CA THR A 53 -4.63 17.40 -15.53
C THR A 53 -3.13 17.33 -15.26
N PRO A 54 -2.36 18.40 -15.50
CA PRO A 54 -0.91 18.36 -15.27
C PRO A 54 -0.61 18.41 -13.77
N LEU A 55 0.38 17.60 -13.35
CA LEU A 55 0.99 17.75 -12.04
C LEU A 55 2.01 18.91 -12.07
N ALA A 56 2.09 19.69 -11.00
CA ALA A 56 2.98 20.81 -10.83
C ALA A 56 3.76 20.71 -9.52
N PHE A 57 5.08 20.75 -9.62
CA PHE A 57 6.01 20.67 -8.49
C PHE A 57 6.58 22.07 -8.18
N PRO A 58 6.83 22.40 -6.89
CA PRO A 58 6.79 21.51 -5.71
C PRO A 58 5.40 21.34 -5.09
N ARG A 59 4.36 22.04 -5.57
CA ARG A 59 3.01 22.02 -4.98
C ARG A 59 2.48 20.60 -4.74
N ASP A 60 2.57 19.74 -5.75
CA ASP A 60 2.01 18.38 -5.70
C ASP A 60 2.90 17.37 -4.93
N HIS A 61 3.94 17.85 -4.23
CA HIS A 61 4.58 17.11 -3.14
C HIS A 61 3.73 17.13 -1.87
N GLY A 62 3.00 18.22 -1.63
CA GLY A 62 2.14 18.42 -0.47
C GLY A 62 0.85 17.60 -0.48
N ALA A 63 0.01 17.80 0.52
CA ALA A 63 -1.31 17.15 0.56
C ALA A 63 -2.29 17.78 -0.43
N HIS A 64 -3.28 16.99 -0.85
CA HIS A 64 -4.37 17.40 -1.73
C HIS A 64 -5.74 17.33 -1.01
N PRO A 65 -6.14 18.36 -0.23
CA PRO A 65 -7.29 18.29 0.68
C PRO A 65 -8.64 18.00 0.02
N ASP A 66 -8.78 18.31 -1.27
CA ASP A 66 -9.99 18.07 -2.05
C ASP A 66 -10.23 16.58 -2.34
N PHE A 67 -9.21 15.74 -2.15
CA PHE A 67 -9.30 14.29 -2.35
C PHE A 67 -9.56 13.56 -1.03
N ARG A 68 -10.20 12.40 -1.12
CA ARG A 68 -10.57 11.60 0.05
C ARG A 68 -9.36 10.88 0.66
N THR A 69 -8.50 10.31 -0.17
CA THR A 69 -7.39 9.46 0.25
C THR A 69 -6.11 9.85 -0.47
N GLU A 70 -5.00 9.82 0.24
CA GLU A 70 -3.67 10.05 -0.30
C GLU A 70 -2.61 9.34 0.53
N TRP A 71 -1.48 8.98 -0.09
CA TRP A 71 -0.33 8.45 0.62
C TRP A 71 1.03 8.93 0.11
N TRP A 72 1.99 8.82 1.02
CA TRP A 72 3.44 8.93 0.85
C TRP A 72 4.01 7.59 1.26
N TYR A 73 4.76 6.95 0.37
CA TYR A 73 5.26 5.60 0.58
C TYR A 73 6.71 5.51 0.15
N VAL A 74 7.59 5.03 1.04
CA VAL A 74 9.01 4.85 0.77
C VAL A 74 9.38 3.40 1.05
N THR A 75 10.07 2.77 0.10
CA THR A 75 10.73 1.48 0.32
C THR A 75 12.23 1.61 0.08
N ALA A 76 13.03 0.83 0.79
CA ALA A 76 14.47 0.83 0.59
C ALA A 76 15.07 -0.57 0.71
N ASN A 77 15.82 -0.98 -0.30
CA ASN A 77 16.68 -2.16 -0.29
C ASN A 77 18.08 -1.74 0.17
N LEU A 78 18.56 -2.32 1.28
CA LEU A 78 19.73 -1.85 1.99
C LEU A 78 20.75 -2.96 2.21
N LYS A 79 22.01 -2.57 2.31
CA LYS A 79 23.13 -3.43 2.74
C LYS A 79 23.79 -2.80 3.96
N GLY A 80 24.00 -3.62 5.00
CA GLY A 80 24.72 -3.23 6.20
C GLY A 80 26.24 -3.21 6.02
N ASP A 81 26.93 -2.46 6.87
CA ASP A 81 28.38 -2.52 7.07
C ASP A 81 28.87 -3.90 7.56
N ASP A 82 27.98 -4.69 8.14
CA ASP A 82 28.16 -6.12 8.45
C ASP A 82 28.01 -7.06 7.23
N GLY A 83 27.71 -6.51 6.05
CA GLY A 83 27.54 -7.24 4.80
C GLY A 83 26.16 -7.90 4.62
N ALA A 84 25.29 -7.83 5.62
CA ALA A 84 23.95 -8.40 5.55
C ALA A 84 22.99 -7.51 4.75
N ALA A 85 21.87 -8.09 4.34
CA ALA A 85 20.83 -7.40 3.60
C ALA A 85 19.67 -7.04 4.50
N TYR A 86 19.15 -5.84 4.27
CA TYR A 86 18.05 -5.26 5.02
C TYR A 86 17.05 -4.63 4.06
N GLY A 87 15.86 -4.37 4.57
CA GLY A 87 14.97 -3.42 3.94
C GLY A 87 14.20 -2.64 4.99
N VAL A 88 13.82 -1.42 4.64
CA VAL A 88 12.87 -0.64 5.44
C VAL A 88 11.75 -0.13 4.56
N GLN A 89 10.62 0.11 5.19
CA GLN A 89 9.50 0.79 4.55
C GLN A 89 8.95 1.86 5.49
N TRP A 90 8.49 2.97 4.92
CA TRP A 90 7.73 4.02 5.59
C TRP A 90 6.48 4.39 4.79
N THR A 91 5.30 4.39 5.41
CA THR A 91 4.05 4.84 4.78
C THR A 91 3.30 5.82 5.68
N LEU A 92 2.76 6.88 5.08
CA LEU A 92 1.80 7.80 5.69
C LEU A 92 0.57 7.92 4.80
N PHE A 93 -0.61 7.67 5.37
CA PHE A 93 -1.90 7.86 4.75
C PHE A 93 -2.64 9.04 5.36
N ARG A 94 -3.35 9.78 4.50
CA ARG A 94 -4.38 10.73 4.90
C ARG A 94 -5.74 10.24 4.43
N PHE A 95 -6.71 10.23 5.33
CA PHE A 95 -8.12 9.97 5.02
C PHE A 95 -8.98 11.15 5.46
N ALA A 96 -9.67 11.78 4.52
CA ALA A 96 -10.72 12.75 4.83
C ALA A 96 -12.04 12.03 5.11
N LEU A 97 -12.61 12.25 6.30
CA LEU A 97 -13.89 11.66 6.68
C LEU A 97 -15.09 12.30 5.95
N GLN A 98 -14.89 13.49 5.39
CA GLN A 98 -15.89 14.24 4.62
C GLN A 98 -15.19 15.28 3.73
N PRO A 99 -15.89 15.83 2.70
CA PRO A 99 -15.39 16.98 1.95
C PRO A 99 -15.06 18.18 2.86
N ASN A 100 -14.09 19.02 2.46
CA ASN A 100 -13.61 20.16 3.24
C ASN A 100 -13.21 19.73 4.67
N ALA A 101 -12.44 18.64 4.76
CA ALA A 101 -11.99 18.06 6.02
C ALA A 101 -10.98 18.92 6.76
N ALA A 102 -10.15 19.66 6.02
CA ALA A 102 -9.14 20.56 6.59
C ALA A 102 -9.82 21.69 7.37
N ARG A 103 -9.64 21.72 8.69
CA ARG A 103 -10.21 22.72 9.60
C ARG A 103 -9.22 22.99 10.74
N ALA A 104 -9.45 24.06 11.51
CA ALA A 104 -8.59 24.38 12.64
C ALA A 104 -8.82 23.42 13.82
N GLY A 105 -7.74 23.01 14.49
CA GLY A 105 -7.81 22.27 15.75
C GLY A 105 -8.53 20.93 15.65
N TRP A 106 -9.25 20.57 16.71
CA TRP A 106 -10.00 19.33 16.83
C TRP A 106 -11.16 19.18 15.85
N ASP A 107 -11.57 20.26 15.20
CA ASP A 107 -12.63 20.21 14.19
C ASP A 107 -12.16 19.62 12.87
N ASP A 108 -10.85 19.50 12.64
CA ASP A 108 -10.29 18.85 11.47
C ASP A 108 -10.81 17.40 11.35
N ARG A 109 -11.25 17.05 10.15
CA ARG A 109 -11.88 15.77 9.83
C ARG A 109 -10.96 14.86 9.01
N ASN A 110 -9.67 15.14 8.99
CA ASN A 110 -8.66 14.21 8.52
C ASN A 110 -8.27 13.24 9.64
N VAL A 111 -8.07 11.99 9.25
CA VAL A 111 -7.43 10.95 10.05
C VAL A 111 -6.15 10.56 9.33
N TRP A 112 -5.08 10.41 10.10
CA TRP A 112 -3.78 9.99 9.60
C TRP A 112 -3.47 8.60 10.14
N MET A 113 -2.86 7.79 9.28
CA MET A 113 -2.34 6.48 9.64
C MET A 113 -0.92 6.37 9.11
N GLY A 114 0.03 6.05 9.97
CA GLY A 114 1.40 5.73 9.58
C GLY A 114 1.71 4.28 9.90
N HIS A 115 2.48 3.63 9.05
CA HIS A 115 3.12 2.36 9.41
C HIS A 115 4.53 2.30 8.83
N ALA A 116 5.42 1.62 9.54
CA ALA A 116 6.81 1.49 9.18
C ALA A 116 7.32 0.11 9.56
N ALA A 117 8.28 -0.40 8.80
CA ALA A 117 8.89 -1.71 9.06
C ALA A 117 10.39 -1.72 8.81
N ALA A 118 11.08 -2.62 9.50
CA ALA A 118 12.48 -2.98 9.29
C ALA A 118 12.60 -4.49 9.14
N THR A 119 13.25 -4.93 8.06
CA THR A 119 13.35 -6.33 7.66
C THR A 119 14.80 -6.75 7.54
N SER A 120 15.14 -7.89 8.14
CA SER A 120 16.35 -8.66 7.87
C SER A 120 15.95 -10.05 7.35
N ALA A 121 16.92 -10.89 6.99
CA ALA A 121 16.62 -12.27 6.57
C ALA A 121 15.89 -13.10 7.64
N SER A 122 16.09 -12.79 8.92
CA SER A 122 15.52 -13.53 10.05
C SER A 122 14.31 -12.86 10.70
N GLU A 123 14.19 -11.53 10.59
CA GLU A 123 13.18 -10.75 11.32
C GLU A 123 12.46 -9.75 10.42
N HIS A 124 11.19 -9.50 10.73
CA HIS A 124 10.41 -8.42 10.17
C HIS A 124 9.69 -7.72 11.32
N LEU A 125 10.15 -6.51 11.64
CA LEU A 125 9.66 -5.70 12.76
C LEU A 125 8.83 -4.56 12.17
N PHE A 126 7.69 -4.24 12.78
CA PHE A 126 6.80 -3.21 12.28
C PHE A 126 6.09 -2.48 13.42
N ALA A 127 5.61 -1.27 13.12
CA ALA A 127 4.76 -0.48 13.99
C ALA A 127 3.72 0.29 13.19
N GLN A 128 2.63 0.70 13.86
CA GLN A 128 1.60 1.57 13.31
C GLN A 128 1.27 2.71 14.27
N LYS A 129 0.84 3.84 13.70
CA LYS A 129 0.38 5.02 14.43
C LYS A 129 -0.88 5.58 13.80
N PHE A 130 -1.72 6.19 14.64
CA PHE A 130 -2.89 6.95 14.20
C PHE A 130 -2.88 8.33 14.85
N ALA A 131 -3.30 9.34 14.09
CA ALA A 131 -3.39 10.70 14.58
C ALA A 131 -4.60 11.43 13.99
N ARG A 132 -5.08 12.45 14.73
CA ARG A 132 -6.05 13.41 14.23
C ARG A 132 -5.34 14.53 13.48
N GLY A 133 -5.97 15.04 12.41
CA GLY A 133 -5.54 16.28 11.80
C GLY A 133 -5.78 17.51 12.70
N GLY A 134 -5.22 18.66 12.29
CA GLY A 134 -5.54 19.98 12.86
C GLY A 134 -4.92 20.32 14.22
N ILE A 135 -4.35 19.35 14.93
CA ILE A 135 -3.76 19.54 16.27
C ILE A 135 -2.22 19.49 16.30
N GLY A 136 -1.58 19.43 15.13
CA GLY A 136 -0.11 19.40 14.99
C GLY A 136 0.55 18.04 15.23
N GLN A 137 -0.22 16.96 15.37
CA GLN A 137 0.32 15.61 15.59
C GLN A 137 0.74 14.91 14.29
N ALA A 138 0.03 15.17 13.20
CA ALA A 138 0.34 14.65 11.87
C ALA A 138 -0.05 15.67 10.81
N GLY A 139 0.65 15.64 9.67
CA GLY A 139 0.43 16.60 8.60
C GLY A 139 1.43 16.46 7.47
N VAL A 140 1.20 17.28 6.43
CA VAL A 140 2.12 17.43 5.30
C VAL A 140 2.23 18.90 4.93
N GLU A 141 3.46 19.38 4.84
CA GLU A 141 3.85 20.69 4.30
C GLU A 141 4.47 20.48 2.92
N ALA A 142 4.11 21.33 1.95
CA ALA A 142 4.60 21.21 0.57
C ALA A 142 5.96 21.90 0.37
N SER A 143 6.24 22.96 1.13
CA SER A 143 7.40 23.83 0.94
C SER A 143 7.74 24.56 2.26
N PRO A 144 8.90 24.25 2.89
CA PRO A 144 9.73 23.08 2.61
C PRO A 144 8.93 21.78 2.79
N PHE A 145 9.25 20.74 2.00
CA PHE A 145 8.50 19.49 2.04
C PHE A 145 8.69 18.76 3.38
N ARG A 146 7.59 18.42 4.05
CA ARG A 146 7.62 17.66 5.31
C ARG A 146 6.33 16.88 5.53
N ALA A 147 6.41 15.55 5.55
CA ALA A 147 5.33 14.64 5.90
C ALA A 147 5.62 13.95 7.24
N PHE A 148 4.68 13.96 8.18
CA PHE A 148 4.97 13.50 9.54
C PHE A 148 3.78 12.92 10.30
N ILE A 149 4.09 12.06 11.28
CA ILE A 149 3.18 11.59 12.33
C ILE A 149 3.98 11.34 13.63
N ASP A 150 3.70 12.14 14.66
CA ASP A 150 4.50 12.24 15.87
C ASP A 150 5.99 12.49 15.53
N ASP A 151 6.89 11.60 15.98
CA ASP A 151 8.33 11.60 15.72
C ASP A 151 8.75 10.98 14.37
N TRP A 152 7.81 10.40 13.59
CA TRP A 152 8.13 9.82 12.28
C TRP A 152 8.03 10.88 11.19
N VAL A 153 9.03 10.92 10.31
CA VAL A 153 9.16 11.98 9.31
C VAL A 153 9.63 11.45 7.95
N LEU A 154 9.17 12.13 6.91
CA LEU A 154 9.75 12.17 5.57
C LEU A 154 9.84 13.66 5.19
N GLU A 155 11.02 14.24 5.26
CA GLU A 155 11.20 15.69 5.14
C GLU A 155 12.40 16.06 4.27
N THR A 156 12.33 17.22 3.62
CA THR A 156 13.47 17.73 2.87
C THR A 156 14.63 18.06 3.79
N ARG A 157 15.85 17.80 3.31
CA ARG A 157 17.10 18.20 3.99
C ARG A 157 17.56 19.60 3.58
N ASP A 158 16.74 20.30 2.80
CA ASP A 158 17.05 21.59 2.21
C ASP A 158 16.14 22.67 2.77
N ASP A 159 16.73 23.77 3.23
CA ASP A 159 16.01 24.89 3.84
C ASP A 159 15.31 25.81 2.80
N SER A 160 15.42 25.51 1.50
CA SER A 160 14.87 26.32 0.42
C SER A 160 13.39 26.02 0.20
N THR A 161 12.57 27.06 0.00
CA THR A 161 11.16 26.90 -0.40
C THR A 161 11.00 26.31 -1.81
N GLU A 162 12.05 26.37 -2.63
CA GLU A 162 12.08 25.75 -3.96
C GLU A 162 12.56 24.29 -3.91
N ALA A 163 13.02 23.80 -2.75
CA ALA A 163 13.44 22.42 -2.62
C ALA A 163 12.22 21.50 -2.69
N GLY A 164 12.28 20.53 -3.59
CA GLY A 164 11.28 19.48 -3.70
C GLY A 164 11.70 18.28 -2.85
N ILE A 165 11.80 17.15 -3.52
CA ILE A 165 12.09 15.85 -2.92
C ILE A 165 13.45 15.30 -3.34
N GLU A 166 14.35 16.14 -3.84
CA GLU A 166 15.66 15.72 -4.35
C GLU A 166 16.57 15.21 -3.22
N ARG A 167 16.48 15.81 -2.03
CA ARG A 167 17.20 15.39 -0.83
C ARG A 167 16.23 15.28 0.33
N LEU A 168 15.91 14.06 0.73
CA LEU A 168 15.01 13.79 1.84
C LEU A 168 15.74 13.13 3.01
N ARG A 169 15.13 13.21 4.19
CA ARG A 169 15.39 12.33 5.32
C ARG A 169 14.11 11.58 5.64
N VAL A 170 14.23 10.27 5.77
CA VAL A 170 13.15 9.40 6.26
C VAL A 170 13.55 8.79 7.59
N ALA A 171 12.66 8.87 8.59
CA ALA A 171 12.89 8.30 9.90
C ALA A 171 11.61 7.73 10.52
N ALA A 172 11.75 6.57 11.15
CA ALA A 172 10.74 5.99 12.01
C ALA A 172 11.40 5.17 13.12
N SER A 173 10.69 5.06 14.24
CA SER A 173 11.12 4.34 15.43
C SER A 173 9.96 3.70 16.18
N ASP A 174 10.23 2.52 16.73
CA ASP A 174 9.42 1.86 17.75
C ASP A 174 10.36 1.14 18.74
N LYS A 175 9.81 0.37 19.69
CA LYS A 175 10.57 -0.32 20.73
C LYS A 175 11.67 -1.26 20.20
N SER A 176 11.42 -1.96 19.09
CA SER A 176 12.30 -3.00 18.57
C SER A 176 13.11 -2.57 17.33
N PHE A 177 12.79 -1.44 16.71
CA PHE A 177 13.54 -0.95 15.56
C PHE A 177 13.55 0.58 15.49
N ALA A 178 14.57 1.12 14.84
CA ALA A 178 14.59 2.52 14.44
C ALA A 178 15.43 2.68 13.19
N TYR A 179 15.06 3.56 12.28
CA TYR A 179 15.93 3.92 11.16
C TYR A 179 15.85 5.41 10.88
N ALA A 180 16.92 5.88 10.27
CA ALA A 180 17.12 7.25 9.87
C ALA A 180 18.01 7.23 8.63
N LEU A 181 17.42 7.49 7.47
CA LEU A 181 18.09 7.42 6.18
C LEU A 181 17.99 8.77 5.48
N ASP A 182 19.12 9.21 4.96
CA ASP A 182 19.20 10.33 4.05
C ASP A 182 19.06 9.78 2.62
N LEU A 183 18.09 10.31 1.88
CA LEU A 183 17.75 9.92 0.52
C LEU A 183 18.22 11.00 -0.44
N THR A 184 18.98 10.63 -1.47
CA THR A 184 19.44 11.55 -2.52
C THR A 184 18.99 11.05 -3.89
N ALA A 185 18.19 11.85 -4.60
CA ALA A 185 17.70 11.52 -5.92
C ALA A 185 18.87 11.60 -6.93
N THR A 186 19.04 10.56 -7.73
CA THR A 186 20.04 10.49 -8.80
C THR A 186 19.38 10.47 -10.19
N GLY A 187 18.11 10.83 -10.27
CA GLY A 187 17.30 10.81 -11.47
C GLY A 187 15.97 11.56 -11.25
N PRO A 188 15.16 11.71 -12.31
CA PRO A 188 13.98 12.55 -12.26
C PRO A 188 12.83 11.90 -11.48
N VAL A 189 11.87 12.74 -11.07
CA VAL A 189 10.53 12.28 -10.73
C VAL A 189 9.87 11.68 -11.97
N VAL A 190 9.18 10.57 -11.78
CA VAL A 190 8.52 9.81 -12.83
C VAL A 190 7.01 9.88 -12.65
N LEU A 191 6.31 10.39 -13.66
CA LEU A 191 4.85 10.37 -13.68
C LEU A 191 4.37 8.96 -14.05
N GLN A 192 3.45 8.41 -13.26
CA GLN A 192 2.85 7.11 -13.52
C GLN A 192 1.62 7.26 -14.43
N GLY A 193 1.30 6.20 -15.18
CA GLY A 193 0.20 6.21 -16.13
C GLY A 193 0.35 7.30 -17.20
N GLU A 194 -0.77 7.88 -17.63
CA GLU A 194 -0.81 8.90 -18.68
C GLU A 194 -0.62 10.29 -18.07
N GLY A 195 0.62 10.76 -18.00
CA GLY A 195 0.95 12.10 -17.49
C GLY A 195 0.62 12.30 -16.01
N GLY A 196 0.71 11.24 -15.21
CA GLY A 196 0.36 11.24 -13.79
C GLY A 196 -1.05 10.70 -13.51
N TYR A 197 -1.89 10.51 -14.53
CA TYR A 197 -3.20 9.88 -14.38
C TYR A 197 -3.08 8.35 -14.53
N SER A 198 -3.22 7.62 -13.42
CA SER A 198 -3.06 6.16 -13.35
C SER A 198 -4.40 5.46 -13.12
N ARG A 199 -4.82 4.62 -14.08
CA ARG A 199 -6.04 3.81 -13.98
C ARG A 199 -5.82 2.60 -13.07
N LYS A 200 -6.86 2.20 -12.34
CA LYS A 200 -6.85 1.07 -11.39
C LYS A 200 -7.83 -0.04 -11.73
N SER A 201 -8.72 0.19 -12.69
CA SER A 201 -9.76 -0.73 -13.10
C SER A 201 -10.26 -0.41 -14.52
N GLU A 202 -11.03 -1.33 -15.10
CA GLU A 202 -11.80 -1.10 -16.33
C GLU A 202 -12.96 -0.13 -16.13
N ALA A 203 -13.55 -0.09 -14.93
CA ALA A 203 -14.68 0.77 -14.59
C ALA A 203 -14.27 2.26 -14.39
N GLY A 204 -13.02 2.61 -14.68
CA GLY A 204 -12.55 4.00 -14.72
C GLY A 204 -12.12 4.57 -13.37
N GLN A 205 -11.95 3.73 -12.33
CA GLN A 205 -11.27 4.18 -11.11
C GLN A 205 -9.82 4.55 -11.44
N ALA A 206 -9.38 5.72 -10.98
CA ALA A 206 -8.05 6.23 -11.23
C ALA A 206 -7.48 6.97 -10.02
N SER A 207 -6.22 7.35 -10.10
CA SER A 207 -5.48 8.15 -9.12
C SER A 207 -4.51 9.06 -9.84
N TYR A 208 -4.17 10.18 -9.21
CA TYR A 208 -2.97 10.90 -9.60
C TYR A 208 -1.78 10.23 -8.91
N TYR A 209 -0.71 9.98 -9.65
CA TYR A 209 0.38 9.13 -9.20
C TYR A 209 1.72 9.51 -9.86
N TYR A 210 2.73 9.75 -9.05
CA TYR A 210 4.13 9.78 -9.47
C TYR A 210 5.03 9.02 -8.48
N SER A 211 6.25 8.75 -8.93
CA SER A 211 7.30 8.11 -8.13
C SER A 211 8.61 8.89 -8.19
N GLN A 212 9.45 8.72 -7.18
CA GLN A 212 10.88 9.01 -7.24
C GLN A 212 11.65 7.69 -7.08
N PRO A 213 11.95 6.99 -8.20
CA PRO A 213 12.53 5.64 -8.18
C PRO A 213 14.07 5.63 -8.19
N PHE A 214 14.70 6.80 -8.19
CA PHE A 214 16.16 6.97 -8.30
C PHE A 214 16.79 7.42 -6.99
N PHE A 215 16.25 7.04 -5.83
CA PHE A 215 16.88 7.39 -4.56
C PHE A 215 18.06 6.48 -4.24
N ARG A 216 19.18 7.09 -3.84
CA ARG A 216 20.22 6.46 -3.02
C ARG A 216 19.91 6.72 -1.56
N ALA A 217 19.99 5.69 -0.73
CA ALA A 217 19.73 5.77 0.70
C ALA A 217 21.01 5.49 1.47
N GLU A 218 21.32 6.30 2.48
CA GLU A 218 22.45 6.12 3.40
C GLU A 218 22.04 6.53 4.81
N GLY A 219 22.51 5.82 5.83
CA GLY A 219 22.23 6.19 7.22
C GLY A 219 22.36 5.01 8.17
N SER A 220 21.46 4.94 9.16
CA SER A 220 21.51 3.89 10.16
C SER A 220 20.17 3.19 10.36
N LEU A 221 20.25 1.89 10.59
CA LEU A 221 19.17 1.02 11.04
C LEU A 221 19.54 0.45 12.41
N SER A 222 18.58 0.38 13.32
CA SER A 222 18.67 -0.32 14.59
C SER A 222 17.61 -1.41 14.60
N MET A 223 18.00 -2.65 14.91
CA MET A 223 17.09 -3.76 15.16
C MET A 223 17.47 -4.40 16.49
N ASN A 224 16.51 -4.51 17.41
CA ASN A 224 16.69 -5.05 18.76
C ASN A 224 17.89 -4.43 19.50
N GLY A 225 18.09 -3.11 19.35
CA GLY A 225 19.18 -2.36 19.98
C GLY A 225 20.53 -2.43 19.26
N ARG A 226 20.68 -3.28 18.23
CA ARG A 226 21.90 -3.33 17.39
C ARG A 226 21.80 -2.29 16.28
N LYS A 227 22.64 -1.26 16.34
CA LYS A 227 22.80 -0.24 15.30
C LYS A 227 23.74 -0.73 14.19
N ILE A 228 23.35 -0.52 12.95
CA ILE A 228 24.01 -0.95 11.71
C ILE A 228 24.06 0.26 10.77
N GLN A 229 25.23 0.57 10.20
CA GLN A 229 25.29 1.55 9.11
C GLN A 229 24.83 0.87 7.83
N VAL A 230 23.97 1.55 7.08
CA VAL A 230 23.32 0.97 5.91
C VAL A 230 23.41 1.91 4.72
N SER A 231 23.54 1.34 3.53
CA SER A 231 23.39 2.06 2.27
C SER A 231 22.69 1.21 1.23
N GLY A 232 22.07 1.84 0.22
CA GLY A 232 21.35 1.11 -0.81
C GLY A 232 20.52 1.97 -1.75
N ARG A 233 19.45 1.38 -2.28
CA ARG A 233 18.49 2.03 -3.18
C ARG A 233 17.16 2.20 -2.48
N ALA A 234 16.47 3.29 -2.79
CA ALA A 234 15.12 3.53 -2.33
C ALA A 234 14.21 3.98 -3.47
N TRP A 235 12.91 3.83 -3.21
CA TRP A 235 11.83 4.22 -4.08
C TRP A 235 10.81 4.98 -3.25
N MET A 236 10.28 6.08 -3.78
CA MET A 236 9.11 6.74 -3.20
C MET A 236 7.94 6.75 -4.18
N ASP A 237 6.74 6.48 -3.67
CA ASP A 237 5.48 6.69 -4.36
C ASP A 237 4.63 7.77 -3.67
N ARG A 238 3.89 8.49 -4.52
CA ARG A 238 2.93 9.51 -4.12
C ARG A 238 1.67 9.39 -4.93
N GLU A 239 0.56 9.16 -4.24
CA GLU A 239 -0.69 8.87 -4.92
C GLU A 239 -1.91 9.36 -4.16
N TRP A 240 -2.87 9.93 -4.87
CA TRP A 240 -4.13 10.42 -4.30
C TRP A 240 -5.34 10.18 -5.20
N SER A 241 -6.48 9.91 -4.57
CA SER A 241 -7.78 9.71 -5.22
C SER A 241 -8.94 9.84 -4.23
N SER A 242 -10.15 9.90 -4.77
CA SER A 242 -11.40 9.82 -4.00
C SER A 242 -12.27 8.65 -4.40
N GLN A 243 -11.80 7.85 -5.35
CA GLN A 243 -12.52 6.67 -5.80
C GLN A 243 -12.11 5.49 -4.94
N PRO A 244 -13.07 4.83 -4.29
CA PRO A 244 -12.77 3.63 -3.52
C PRO A 244 -12.36 2.47 -4.40
N LEU A 245 -11.81 1.45 -3.77
CA LEU A 245 -11.78 0.12 -4.38
C LEU A 245 -13.20 -0.31 -4.74
N GLY A 246 -13.35 -0.95 -5.90
CA GLY A 246 -14.60 -1.58 -6.33
C GLY A 246 -15.06 -2.64 -5.32
N ALA A 247 -16.38 -2.88 -5.24
CA ALA A 247 -16.95 -3.85 -4.30
C ALA A 247 -16.45 -5.29 -4.55
N ASP A 248 -16.04 -5.58 -5.77
CA ASP A 248 -15.49 -6.86 -6.23
C ASP A 248 -13.96 -6.97 -6.02
N GLN A 249 -13.27 -5.88 -5.62
CA GLN A 249 -11.83 -5.86 -5.48
C GLN A 249 -11.39 -6.45 -4.13
N LYS A 250 -10.55 -7.50 -4.18
CA LYS A 250 -10.06 -8.21 -2.99
C LYS A 250 -8.88 -7.50 -2.33
N GLY A 251 -8.03 -6.87 -3.14
CA GLY A 251 -6.74 -6.30 -2.76
C GLY A 251 -5.80 -6.26 -3.96
N TRP A 252 -4.56 -5.85 -3.74
CA TRP A 252 -3.59 -5.69 -4.82
C TRP A 252 -2.27 -6.41 -4.57
N ASP A 253 -1.48 -6.52 -5.63
CA ASP A 253 -0.07 -6.89 -5.64
C ASP A 253 0.69 -5.76 -6.34
N TRP A 254 1.66 -5.17 -5.66
CA TRP A 254 2.46 -4.07 -6.18
C TRP A 254 3.94 -4.42 -6.12
N PHE A 255 4.67 -4.06 -7.18
CA PHE A 255 6.11 -4.26 -7.28
C PHE A 255 6.78 -2.94 -7.68
N SER A 256 7.85 -2.60 -6.97
CA SER A 256 8.87 -1.65 -7.45
C SER A 256 10.18 -2.41 -7.65
N LEU A 257 10.72 -2.40 -8.85
CA LEU A 257 11.93 -3.16 -9.19
C LEU A 257 13.01 -2.21 -9.69
N HIS A 258 14.22 -2.37 -9.15
CA HIS A 258 15.43 -1.76 -9.65
C HIS A 258 16.26 -2.81 -10.40
N LEU A 259 16.31 -2.72 -11.72
CA LEU A 259 17.10 -3.62 -12.56
C LEU A 259 18.58 -3.20 -12.52
N GLU A 260 19.49 -4.16 -12.55
CA GLU A 260 20.94 -3.90 -12.57
C GLU A 260 21.38 -3.10 -13.80
N GLY A 261 20.69 -3.26 -14.94
CA GLY A 261 20.93 -2.49 -16.16
C GLY A 261 20.52 -1.01 -16.09
N GLY A 262 20.06 -0.51 -14.94
CA GLY A 262 19.68 0.89 -14.76
C GLY A 262 18.22 1.20 -15.06
N ALA A 263 17.46 0.27 -15.65
CA ALA A 263 16.01 0.42 -15.75
C ALA A 263 15.33 0.21 -14.38
N ARG A 264 14.08 0.65 -14.28
CA ARG A 264 13.18 0.43 -13.16
C ARG A 264 11.81 0.02 -13.68
N LEU A 265 11.05 -0.67 -12.84
CA LEU A 265 9.74 -1.17 -13.21
C LEU A 265 8.78 -1.05 -12.03
N MET A 266 7.68 -0.32 -12.23
CA MET A 266 6.53 -0.36 -11.34
C MET A 266 5.49 -1.29 -11.97
N LEU A 267 5.01 -2.29 -11.21
CA LEU A 267 3.90 -3.14 -11.61
C LEU A 267 2.82 -3.14 -10.55
N TYR A 268 1.58 -3.21 -11.01
CA TYR A 268 0.42 -3.25 -10.17
C TYR A 268 -0.58 -4.27 -10.70
N ARG A 269 -1.11 -5.10 -9.80
CA ARG A 269 -2.25 -5.98 -10.06
C ARG A 269 -3.35 -5.73 -9.05
N MET A 270 -4.49 -5.26 -9.51
CA MET A 270 -5.72 -5.30 -8.74
C MET A 270 -6.41 -6.65 -8.93
N ARG A 271 -6.66 -7.38 -7.84
CA ARG A 271 -7.38 -8.66 -7.88
C ARG A 271 -8.86 -8.43 -7.66
N SER A 272 -9.69 -9.13 -8.44
CA SER A 272 -11.15 -9.16 -8.29
C SER A 272 -11.63 -10.57 -7.97
N VAL A 273 -12.77 -10.68 -7.28
CA VAL A 273 -13.49 -11.96 -7.07
C VAL A 273 -14.49 -12.27 -8.19
N GLU A 274 -14.83 -11.28 -9.03
CA GLU A 274 -15.82 -11.42 -10.11
C GLU A 274 -15.19 -11.31 -11.51
N ALA A 275 -14.13 -10.52 -11.66
CA ALA A 275 -13.50 -10.19 -12.94
C ALA A 275 -12.04 -10.65 -13.02
N ALA A 276 -11.50 -10.65 -14.24
CA ALA A 276 -10.06 -10.80 -14.45
C ALA A 276 -9.30 -9.65 -13.74
N PRO A 277 -8.09 -9.91 -13.22
CA PRO A 277 -7.33 -8.87 -12.54
C PRO A 277 -6.96 -7.73 -13.49
N PHE A 278 -7.01 -6.50 -12.98
CA PHE A 278 -6.53 -5.33 -13.71
C PHE A 278 -5.02 -5.20 -13.48
N LEU A 279 -4.24 -5.21 -14.56
CA LEU A 279 -2.79 -4.98 -14.50
C LEU A 279 -2.44 -3.61 -15.09
N LEU A 280 -1.45 -2.98 -14.48
CA LEU A 280 -0.77 -1.80 -14.99
C LEU A 280 0.73 -1.96 -14.74
N GLY A 281 1.53 -1.44 -15.66
CA GLY A 281 2.97 -1.39 -15.51
C GLY A 281 3.55 -0.15 -16.16
N ASN A 282 4.61 0.37 -15.57
CA ASN A 282 5.39 1.46 -16.15
C ASN A 282 6.86 1.08 -16.17
N TRP A 283 7.41 0.96 -17.39
CA TRP A 283 8.83 0.78 -17.60
C TRP A 283 9.52 2.14 -17.56
N ILE A 284 10.60 2.22 -16.81
CA ILE A 284 11.34 3.46 -16.57
C ILE A 284 12.80 3.19 -16.98
N ASP A 285 13.25 3.83 -18.04
CA ASP A 285 14.62 3.70 -18.53
C ASP A 285 15.62 4.37 -17.56
N ALA A 286 16.91 4.12 -17.78
CA ALA A 286 17.96 4.58 -16.86
C ALA A 286 18.08 6.10 -16.76
N ASP A 287 17.61 6.83 -17.77
CA ASP A 287 17.53 8.29 -17.82
C ASP A 287 16.20 8.85 -17.26
N GLY A 288 15.25 7.96 -16.90
CA GLY A 288 13.93 8.32 -16.40
C GLY A 288 12.84 8.45 -17.47
N ALA A 289 13.14 8.21 -18.75
CA ALA A 289 12.12 8.12 -19.77
C ALA A 289 11.16 6.95 -19.48
N THR A 290 9.86 7.14 -19.68
CA THR A 290 8.85 6.15 -19.30
C THR A 290 8.08 5.59 -20.49
N SER A 291 7.66 4.34 -20.36
CA SER A 291 6.76 3.67 -21.28
C SER A 291 5.74 2.84 -20.51
N ILE A 292 4.46 3.18 -20.67
CA ILE A 292 3.36 2.38 -20.14
C ILE A 292 3.39 1.01 -20.81
N LEU A 293 3.26 -0.04 -20.00
CA LEU A 293 3.19 -1.41 -20.47
C LEU A 293 1.73 -1.78 -20.75
N ALA A 294 1.48 -2.34 -21.94
CA ALA A 294 0.17 -2.89 -22.29
C ALA A 294 -0.16 -4.06 -21.35
N ARG A 295 -1.42 -4.19 -20.97
CA ARG A 295 -1.85 -5.20 -19.99
C ARG A 295 -1.52 -6.61 -20.44
N GLU A 296 -1.78 -6.89 -21.71
CA GLU A 296 -1.55 -8.17 -22.38
C GLU A 296 -0.08 -8.57 -22.45
N ASP A 297 0.85 -7.64 -22.22
CA ASP A 297 2.28 -7.91 -22.15
C ASP A 297 2.76 -8.27 -20.74
N ILE A 298 1.93 -8.07 -19.70
CA ILE A 298 2.27 -8.28 -18.30
C ILE A 298 1.75 -9.63 -17.82
N PHE A 299 2.64 -10.48 -17.31
CA PHE A 299 2.30 -11.75 -16.69
C PHE A 299 2.86 -11.83 -15.27
N LEU A 300 1.98 -12.08 -14.30
CA LEU A 300 2.31 -12.23 -12.88
C LEU A 300 1.78 -13.58 -12.37
N GLU A 301 2.69 -14.54 -12.21
CA GLU A 301 2.37 -15.91 -11.82
C GLU A 301 2.93 -16.21 -10.41
N PRO A 302 2.08 -16.59 -9.44
CA PRO A 302 2.56 -17.05 -8.14
C PRO A 302 3.25 -18.42 -8.28
N LEU A 303 4.47 -18.54 -7.76
CA LEU A 303 5.28 -19.76 -7.81
C LEU A 303 5.29 -20.52 -6.48
N GLU A 304 5.35 -19.80 -5.37
CA GLU A 304 5.44 -20.38 -4.03
C GLU A 304 4.58 -19.59 -3.06
N ARG A 305 3.85 -20.31 -2.18
CA ARG A 305 3.06 -19.72 -1.12
C ARG A 305 3.60 -20.15 0.23
N THR A 306 3.47 -19.28 1.22
CA THR A 306 3.76 -19.61 2.62
C THR A 306 2.54 -19.34 3.49
N ARG A 307 2.37 -20.18 4.51
CA ARG A 307 1.31 -20.01 5.50
C ARG A 307 1.77 -19.03 6.57
N ILE A 308 1.11 -17.88 6.64
CA ILE A 308 1.38 -16.84 7.64
C ILE A 308 0.11 -16.65 8.46
N VAL A 309 0.21 -16.96 9.75
CA VAL A 309 -0.96 -17.06 10.64
C VAL A 309 -1.99 -18.04 10.03
N ASP A 310 -3.11 -17.53 9.55
CA ASP A 310 -4.24 -18.24 8.98
C ASP A 310 -4.46 -17.93 7.49
N ARG A 311 -3.43 -17.41 6.80
CA ARG A 311 -3.47 -17.02 5.39
C ARG A 311 -2.40 -17.74 4.58
N ASP A 312 -2.73 -18.12 3.35
CA ASP A 312 -1.73 -18.54 2.37
C ASP A 312 -1.36 -17.34 1.52
N VAL A 313 -0.10 -16.94 1.56
CA VAL A 313 0.40 -15.73 0.90
C VAL A 313 1.42 -16.12 -0.17
N PRO A 314 1.28 -15.68 -1.43
CA PRO A 314 2.24 -15.96 -2.49
C PRO A 314 3.49 -15.09 -2.35
N ILE A 315 4.60 -15.70 -1.96
CA ILE A 315 5.83 -14.98 -1.62
C ILE A 315 6.88 -15.01 -2.72
N ARG A 316 6.73 -15.89 -3.71
CA ARG A 316 7.56 -15.92 -4.92
C ARG A 316 6.69 -15.82 -6.15
N TRP A 317 7.19 -15.07 -7.11
CA TRP A 317 6.48 -14.73 -8.34
C TRP A 317 7.39 -14.88 -9.54
N ARG A 318 6.85 -15.39 -10.64
CA ARG A 318 7.38 -15.17 -11.97
C ARG A 318 6.77 -13.90 -12.53
N VAL A 319 7.61 -12.99 -13.01
CA VAL A 319 7.22 -11.74 -13.64
C VAL A 319 7.72 -11.77 -15.07
N LYS A 320 6.82 -11.60 -16.05
CA LYS A 320 7.18 -11.50 -17.46
C LYS A 320 6.60 -10.25 -18.09
N ILE A 321 7.43 -9.57 -18.89
CA ILE A 321 7.06 -8.42 -19.71
C ILE A 321 7.47 -8.70 -21.14
N LYS A 322 6.50 -9.09 -21.98
CA LYS A 322 6.75 -9.65 -23.31
C LYS A 322 7.56 -8.70 -24.21
N ASN A 323 7.25 -7.42 -24.20
CA ASN A 323 7.87 -6.40 -25.06
C ASN A 323 9.18 -5.80 -24.49
N ARG A 324 9.67 -6.32 -23.36
CA ARG A 324 10.93 -5.90 -22.72
C ARG A 324 11.87 -7.09 -22.44
N ASP A 325 11.56 -8.27 -22.98
CA ASP A 325 12.31 -9.52 -22.74
C ASP A 325 12.55 -9.84 -21.25
N VAL A 326 11.62 -9.41 -20.40
CA VAL A 326 11.67 -9.72 -18.96
C VAL A 326 11.01 -11.08 -18.74
N ASP A 327 11.75 -11.97 -18.10
CA ASP A 327 11.28 -13.23 -17.54
C ASP A 327 12.14 -13.52 -16.30
N ILE A 328 11.63 -13.11 -15.14
CA ILE A 328 12.36 -13.14 -13.86
C ILE A 328 11.55 -13.87 -12.80
N GLU A 329 12.26 -14.47 -11.85
CA GLU A 329 11.68 -14.99 -10.62
C GLU A 329 12.10 -14.16 -9.42
N THR A 330 11.13 -13.79 -8.60
CA THR A 330 11.35 -13.05 -7.35
C THR A 330 11.54 -13.98 -6.16
N ARG A 331 12.32 -13.53 -5.18
CA ARG A 331 12.51 -14.18 -3.87
C ARG A 331 12.53 -13.11 -2.77
N PRO A 332 11.76 -13.30 -1.68
CA PRO A 332 11.76 -12.36 -0.57
C PRO A 332 13.05 -12.51 0.25
N LEU A 333 13.52 -11.42 0.84
CA LEU A 333 14.57 -11.48 1.87
C LEU A 333 14.07 -12.27 3.09
N ASN A 334 12.81 -12.02 3.49
CA ASN A 334 12.14 -12.71 4.57
C ASN A 334 10.74 -13.16 4.11
N PRO A 335 10.49 -14.49 4.01
CA PRO A 335 9.18 -15.04 3.65
C PRO A 335 8.03 -14.58 4.56
N ARG A 336 8.33 -14.19 5.80
CA ARG A 336 7.37 -13.80 6.83
C ARG A 336 7.28 -12.28 7.02
N SER A 337 7.50 -11.50 5.96
CA SER A 337 7.37 -10.03 5.95
C SER A 337 5.90 -9.58 6.04
N TRP A 338 5.21 -10.00 7.10
CA TRP A 338 3.80 -9.75 7.34
C TRP A 338 3.62 -8.64 8.37
N MET A 339 2.91 -7.60 7.97
CA MET A 339 2.51 -6.49 8.82
C MET A 339 1.15 -6.81 9.42
N GLY A 340 1.16 -7.26 10.67
CA GLY A 340 -0.03 -7.54 11.47
C GLY A 340 -0.71 -6.28 12.04
N THR A 341 -0.77 -5.22 11.23
CA THR A 341 -1.44 -3.95 11.53
C THR A 341 -2.97 -4.09 11.44
N ASP A 342 -3.74 -3.06 11.83
CA ASP A 342 -5.22 -3.09 11.76
C ASP A 342 -5.73 -3.34 10.34
N PHE A 343 -4.96 -2.89 9.35
CA PHE A 343 -5.08 -3.29 7.95
C PHE A 343 -3.84 -4.12 7.64
N ALA A 344 -4.00 -5.39 7.30
CA ALA A 344 -2.85 -6.27 7.18
C ALA A 344 -2.25 -6.26 5.76
N TYR A 345 -0.93 -6.27 5.71
CA TYR A 345 -0.13 -6.28 4.48
C TYR A 345 0.88 -7.43 4.54
N TRP A 346 1.22 -8.01 3.40
CA TRP A 346 2.54 -8.60 3.22
C TRP A 346 3.39 -7.57 2.50
N GLU A 347 4.52 -7.18 3.07
CA GLU A 347 5.33 -6.11 2.53
C GLU A 347 6.80 -6.35 2.84
N GLY A 348 7.61 -6.57 1.81
CA GLY A 348 9.01 -6.89 2.05
C GLY A 348 9.94 -6.73 0.84
N PRO A 349 11.24 -6.56 1.12
CA PRO A 349 12.27 -6.50 0.09
C PRO A 349 12.39 -7.85 -0.62
N ILE A 350 12.49 -7.79 -1.94
CA ILE A 350 12.68 -8.92 -2.84
C ILE A 350 13.95 -8.75 -3.66
N ARG A 351 14.52 -9.87 -4.10
CA ARG A 351 15.52 -9.95 -5.17
C ARG A 351 14.96 -10.76 -6.32
N PHE A 352 15.50 -10.58 -7.50
CA PHE A 352 15.09 -11.36 -8.66
C PHE A 352 16.24 -11.71 -9.59
N THR A 353 16.07 -12.82 -10.30
CA THR A 353 17.01 -13.37 -11.29
C THR A 353 16.24 -14.01 -12.45
N GLY A 354 16.88 -14.19 -13.60
CA GLY A 354 16.27 -14.79 -14.79
C GLY A 354 16.89 -14.17 -16.04
N SER A 355 16.07 -13.60 -16.92
CA SER A 355 16.59 -12.77 -18.03
C SER A 355 17.23 -11.47 -17.54
N HIS A 356 16.86 -11.01 -16.34
CA HIS A 356 17.44 -9.85 -15.67
C HIS A 356 17.67 -10.15 -14.18
N SER A 357 18.54 -9.36 -13.55
CA SER A 357 18.85 -9.37 -12.12
C SER A 357 18.56 -8.02 -11.48
N GLY A 358 18.24 -8.05 -10.19
CA GLY A 358 18.02 -6.84 -9.42
C GLY A 358 17.33 -7.09 -8.09
N GLU A 359 16.83 -6.01 -7.52
CA GLU A 359 16.13 -6.00 -6.24
C GLU A 359 14.95 -5.04 -6.28
N GLY A 360 14.10 -5.10 -5.27
CA GLY A 360 12.93 -4.26 -5.20
C GLY A 360 12.09 -4.54 -3.98
N TYR A 361 10.84 -4.11 -4.03
CA TYR A 361 9.84 -4.38 -3.02
C TYR A 361 8.60 -5.02 -3.62
N LEU A 362 7.95 -5.85 -2.82
CA LEU A 362 6.63 -6.40 -3.08
C LEU A 362 5.71 -6.03 -1.92
N GLU A 363 4.57 -5.44 -2.24
CA GLU A 363 3.47 -5.17 -1.31
C GLU A 363 2.24 -5.94 -1.80
N MET A 364 1.55 -6.61 -0.87
CA MET A 364 0.32 -7.33 -1.15
C MET A 364 -0.70 -7.12 -0.04
N THR A 365 -1.94 -6.84 -0.43
CA THR A 365 -3.07 -6.66 0.51
C THR A 365 -4.19 -7.63 0.19
N GLY A 366 -5.06 -7.95 1.15
CA GLY A 366 -6.28 -8.73 0.85
C GLY A 366 -6.04 -10.20 0.49
N TYR A 367 -5.06 -10.84 1.15
CA TYR A 367 -4.84 -12.28 1.05
C TYR A 367 -5.64 -13.07 2.07
#